data_AF-A0A800FX33-F1
#
_entry.id   AF-A0A800FX33-F1
#
_cell.length_a   1.000
_cell.length_b   1.000
_cell.length_c   1.000
_cell.angle_alpha   90.00
_cell.angle_beta   90.00
_cell.angle_gamma   90.00
#
_symmetry.space_group_name_H-M   'P 1'
#
loop_
_entity.id
_entity.type
_entity.pdbx_description
1 polymer ?
#
loop_
_entity_poly.entity_id
_entity_poly.type
_entity_poly.pdbx_seq_one_letter_code
_entity_poly.pdbx_strand_id
1 'polypeptide(L)'
;MSESHYKLRAPIATQCSLAQNPKNSRGVCILIALLTFIIWSCTNQREEIVAPDMGRETFINAYITLSTADMANLQVRDSILETLSISSNALEHFVSYHGSDVNFMAEIWDEVQVGIDQILNDQIFVPQ
;
A
#
# COMPACT_ATOMS: atom_id res chain seq x y z
N MET A 1 -53.58 -32.38 -2.52
CA MET A 1 -53.00 -31.35 -1.61
C MET A 1 -51.61 -31.84 -1.25
N SER A 2 -50.58 -31.07 -1.62
CA SER A 2 -49.19 -31.51 -1.76
C SER A 2 -48.49 -31.65 -0.42
N GLU A 3 -47.92 -32.83 -0.11
CA GLU A 3 -47.03 -33.04 1.04
C GLU A 3 -45.58 -32.71 0.64
N SER A 4 -45.06 -31.60 1.13
CA SER A 4 -43.66 -31.21 0.98
C SER A 4 -42.87 -31.51 2.26
N HIS A 5 -42.05 -32.57 2.18
CA HIS A 5 -40.65 -32.63 2.60
C HIS A 5 -40.14 -31.59 3.60
N TYR A 6 -39.74 -32.05 4.80
CA TYR A 6 -38.36 -31.92 5.27
C TYR A 6 -38.05 -32.91 6.40
N LYS A 7 -37.13 -33.84 6.13
CA LYS A 7 -36.38 -34.59 7.14
C LYS A 7 -35.28 -33.67 7.66
N LEU A 8 -35.28 -33.31 8.94
CA LEU A 8 -34.06 -32.84 9.61
C LEU A 8 -33.46 -33.99 10.42
N ARG A 9 -32.30 -34.43 9.93
CA ARG A 9 -31.45 -35.48 10.47
C ARG A 9 -30.64 -34.91 11.65
N ALA A 10 -30.40 -35.77 12.64
CA ALA A 10 -29.66 -35.57 13.88
C ALA A 10 -28.29 -34.85 13.74
N PRO A 11 -27.75 -34.28 14.85
CA PRO A 11 -26.46 -33.61 14.88
C PRO A 11 -25.30 -34.57 14.56
N ILE A 12 -24.47 -34.20 13.58
CA ILE A 12 -23.22 -34.89 13.30
C ILE A 12 -22.22 -34.47 14.36
N ALA A 13 -21.97 -35.38 15.29
CA ALA A 13 -20.82 -35.35 16.18
C ALA A 13 -19.55 -35.43 15.33
N THR A 14 -18.80 -34.33 15.25
CA THR A 14 -17.47 -34.31 14.66
C THR A 14 -16.51 -35.02 15.61
N GLN A 15 -16.37 -36.34 15.44
CA GLN A 15 -15.25 -37.08 15.99
C GLN A 15 -14.00 -36.73 15.16
N CYS A 16 -13.17 -35.80 15.66
CA CYS A 16 -11.78 -35.70 15.24
C CYS A 16 -11.01 -36.88 15.85
N SER A 17 -10.98 -38.00 15.15
CA SER A 17 -10.06 -39.10 15.43
C SER A 17 -8.65 -38.67 15.02
N LEU A 18 -7.92 -38.04 15.94
CA LEU A 18 -6.47 -37.91 15.84
C LEU A 18 -5.86 -39.24 16.30
N ALA A 19 -5.59 -40.12 15.33
CA ALA A 19 -4.61 -41.19 15.52
C ALA A 19 -3.23 -40.53 15.71
N GLN A 20 -2.93 -40.16 16.95
CA GLN A 20 -1.66 -39.57 17.37
C GLN A 20 -0.56 -40.61 17.25
N ASN A 21 0.34 -40.43 16.29
CA ASN A 21 1.64 -41.12 16.27
C ASN A 21 2.60 -40.39 17.25
N PRO A 22 3.07 -41.03 18.33
CA PRO A 22 3.66 -40.32 19.48
C PRO A 22 5.11 -39.85 19.29
N LYS A 23 5.75 -40.02 18.12
CA LYS A 23 7.18 -39.70 17.96
C LYS A 23 7.52 -38.32 17.40
N ASN A 24 6.53 -37.57 16.88
CA ASN A 24 6.81 -36.38 16.06
C ASN A 24 6.25 -35.07 16.68
N SER A 25 5.57 -35.18 17.84
CA SER A 25 4.73 -34.12 18.43
C SER A 25 5.49 -32.88 18.89
N ARG A 26 6.78 -32.98 19.25
CA ARG A 26 7.53 -31.84 19.78
C ARG A 26 7.86 -30.79 18.71
N GLY A 27 8.17 -31.22 17.49
CA GLY A 27 8.50 -30.29 16.39
C GLY A 27 7.26 -29.59 15.82
N VAL A 28 6.13 -30.30 15.76
CA VAL A 28 4.87 -29.78 15.20
C VAL A 28 4.26 -28.71 16.12
N CYS A 29 4.30 -28.90 17.44
CA CYS A 29 3.81 -27.89 18.39
C CYS A 29 4.64 -26.59 18.35
N ILE A 30 5.96 -26.67 18.12
CA ILE A 30 6.84 -25.50 18.01
C ILE A 30 6.51 -24.70 16.74
N LEU A 31 6.31 -25.38 15.61
CA LEU A 31 5.93 -24.73 14.34
C LEU A 31 4.60 -23.97 14.45
N ILE A 32 3.60 -24.56 15.11
CA ILE A 32 2.29 -23.92 15.29
C ILE A 32 2.40 -22.70 16.22
N ALA A 33 3.16 -22.79 17.31
CA ALA A 33 3.36 -21.67 18.22
C ALA A 33 4.09 -20.49 17.55
N LEU A 34 5.10 -20.76 16.72
CA LEU A 34 5.80 -19.74 15.94
C LEU A 34 4.88 -19.07 14.90
N LEU A 35 4.05 -19.86 14.21
CA LEU A 35 3.07 -19.31 13.26
C LEU A 35 2.07 -18.37 13.93
N THR A 36 1.61 -18.69 15.15
CA THR A 36 0.68 -17.81 15.88
C THR A 36 1.32 -16.51 16.39
N PHE A 37 2.62 -16.53 16.71
CA PHE A 37 3.31 -15.33 17.19
C PHE A 37 3.54 -14.31 16.06
N ILE A 38 3.81 -14.79 14.84
CA ILE A 38 3.99 -13.94 13.65
C ILE A 38 2.68 -13.22 13.27
N ILE A 39 1.53 -13.87 13.46
CA ILE A 39 0.22 -13.29 13.12
C ILE A 39 -0.19 -12.19 14.12
N TRP A 40 0.27 -12.25 15.39
CA TRP A 40 -0.07 -11.24 16.40
C TRP A 40 0.83 -9.99 16.31
N SER A 41 2.07 -10.09 15.83
CA SER A 41 2.92 -8.89 15.67
C SER A 41 2.48 -7.94 14.53
N CYS A 42 1.47 -8.29 13.73
CA CYS A 42 0.96 -7.44 12.65
C CYS A 42 -0.27 -6.57 13.01
N THR A 43 -0.76 -6.57 14.25
CA THR A 43 -2.01 -5.85 14.59
C THR A 43 -1.82 -4.44 15.18
N ASN A 44 -0.62 -3.86 15.10
CA ASN A 44 -0.43 -2.42 15.35
C ASN A 44 -0.32 -1.64 14.04
N GLN A 45 -1.22 -1.93 13.10
CA GLN A 45 -1.48 -1.03 12.00
C GLN A 45 -2.23 0.15 12.61
N ARG A 46 -1.47 1.17 13.03
CA ARG A 46 -1.98 2.52 13.21
C ARG A 46 -2.76 2.80 11.94
N GLU A 47 -4.06 2.99 12.07
CA GLU A 47 -4.92 3.45 11.00
C GLU A 47 -4.40 4.84 10.63
N GLU A 48 -3.41 4.84 9.76
CA GLU A 48 -2.83 6.04 9.20
C GLU A 48 -3.96 6.62 8.38
N ILE A 49 -4.35 7.85 8.76
CA ILE A 49 -5.35 8.65 8.07
C ILE A 49 -5.04 8.49 6.59
N VAL A 50 -5.91 7.77 5.88
CA VAL A 50 -5.86 7.65 4.42
C VAL A 50 -5.94 9.10 3.96
N ALA A 51 -4.78 9.65 3.60
CA ALA A 51 -4.72 10.97 3.03
C ALA A 51 -5.73 10.96 1.88
N PRO A 52 -6.58 12.00 1.77
CA PRO A 52 -7.57 12.07 0.69
C PRO A 52 -6.84 11.73 -0.60
N ASP A 53 -7.36 10.72 -1.31
CA ASP A 53 -6.77 10.10 -2.49
C ASP A 53 -6.03 11.16 -3.30
N MET A 54 -4.69 11.13 -3.25
CA MET A 54 -3.86 12.21 -3.76
C MET A 54 -4.23 12.42 -5.22
N GLY A 55 -4.63 13.64 -5.57
CA GLY A 55 -5.02 13.92 -6.95
C GLY A 55 -3.82 13.83 -7.90
N ARG A 56 -4.09 13.48 -9.17
CA ARG A 56 -3.11 13.49 -10.27
C ARG A 56 -2.26 14.76 -10.29
N GLU A 57 -2.91 15.93 -10.28
CA GLU A 57 -2.22 17.22 -10.31
C GLU A 57 -1.33 17.44 -9.07
N THR A 58 -1.80 17.02 -7.89
CA THR A 58 -1.04 17.10 -6.65
C THR A 58 0.20 16.22 -6.70
N PHE A 59 0.08 14.99 -7.21
CA PHE A 59 1.20 14.08 -7.40
C PHE A 59 2.24 14.66 -8.36
N ILE A 60 1.79 15.15 -9.53
CA ILE A 60 2.66 15.73 -10.57
C ILE A 60 3.43 16.93 -10.01
N ASN A 61 2.74 17.89 -9.39
CA ASN A 61 3.38 19.08 -8.83
C ASN A 61 4.39 18.71 -7.73
N ALA A 62 4.03 17.78 -6.84
CA ALA A 62 4.92 17.30 -5.80
C ALA A 62 6.17 16.61 -6.38
N TYR A 63 5.99 15.74 -7.38
CA TYR A 63 7.09 15.05 -8.02
C TYR A 63 8.03 16.02 -8.75
N ILE A 64 7.49 16.98 -9.51
CA ILE A 64 8.28 18.01 -10.17
C ILE A 64 9.11 18.80 -9.15
N THR A 65 8.47 19.28 -8.08
CA THR A 65 9.14 20.04 -7.01
C THR A 65 10.28 19.24 -6.37
N LEU A 66 10.05 17.95 -6.10
CA LEU A 66 11.07 17.06 -5.56
C LEU A 66 12.20 16.79 -6.57
N SER A 67 11.88 16.56 -7.84
CA SER A 67 12.83 16.20 -8.89
C SER A 67 13.75 17.36 -9.29
N THR A 68 13.26 18.59 -9.15
CA THR A 68 14.03 19.83 -9.39
C THR A 68 14.85 20.25 -8.16
N ALA A 69 14.61 19.61 -7.02
CA ALA A 69 15.42 19.71 -5.82
C ALA A 69 16.40 18.52 -5.71
N ASP A 70 17.13 18.45 -4.59
CA ASP A 70 17.94 17.28 -4.25
C ASP A 70 17.07 16.20 -3.60
N MET A 71 16.31 15.46 -4.42
CA MET A 71 15.39 14.40 -3.94
C MET A 71 16.11 13.32 -3.10
N ALA A 72 17.40 13.08 -3.34
CA ALA A 72 18.20 12.12 -2.59
C ALA A 72 18.49 12.59 -1.16
N ASN A 73 18.44 13.90 -0.91
CA ASN A 73 18.55 14.46 0.41
C ASN A 73 17.21 14.37 1.15
N LEU A 74 17.12 13.41 2.08
CA LEU A 74 15.92 13.14 2.86
C LEU A 74 15.41 14.37 3.62
N GLN A 75 16.32 15.24 4.11
CA GLN A 75 15.92 16.46 4.83
C GLN A 75 15.26 17.47 3.89
N VAL A 76 15.79 17.63 2.67
CA VAL A 76 15.20 18.50 1.63
C VAL A 76 13.86 17.95 1.19
N ARG A 77 13.78 16.65 0.93
CA ARG A 77 12.53 15.96 0.57
C ARG A 77 11.46 16.17 1.65
N ASP A 78 11.77 15.88 2.91
CA ASP A 78 10.79 15.96 4.00
C ASP A 78 10.31 17.40 4.21
N SER A 79 11.20 18.38 4.08
CA SER A 79 10.84 19.81 4.15
C SER A 79 9.94 20.26 2.99
N ILE A 80 10.18 19.77 1.77
CA ILE A 80 9.32 20.04 0.62
C ILE A 80 7.93 19.43 0.82
N LEU A 81 7.86 18.17 1.26
CA LEU A 81 6.61 17.48 1.52
C LEU A 81 5.78 18.20 2.61
N GLU A 82 6.43 18.63 3.69
CA GLU A 82 5.78 19.43 4.73
C GLU A 82 5.24 20.76 4.17
N THR A 83 6.04 21.45 3.34
CA THR A 83 5.62 22.71 2.68
C THR A 83 4.40 22.51 1.78
N LEU A 84 4.35 21.38 1.07
CA LEU A 84 3.21 21.01 0.21
C LEU A 84 2.03 20.43 1.01
N SER A 85 2.16 20.25 2.33
CA SER A 85 1.17 19.57 3.18
C SER A 85 0.85 18.15 2.69
N ILE A 86 1.86 17.46 2.16
CA ILE A 86 1.77 16.10 1.63
C ILE A 86 2.55 15.16 2.55
N SER A 87 1.96 14.01 2.89
CA SER A 87 2.70 12.96 3.61
C SER A 87 3.50 12.08 2.64
N SER A 88 4.63 11.52 3.09
CA SER A 88 5.38 10.54 2.30
C SER A 88 4.51 9.33 1.90
N ASN A 89 3.66 8.87 2.82
CA ASN A 89 2.73 7.77 2.54
C ASN A 89 1.74 8.14 1.41
N ALA A 90 1.27 9.38 1.32
CA ALA A 90 0.35 9.76 0.24
C ALA A 90 0.98 9.60 -1.16
N LEU A 91 2.27 9.89 -1.32
CA LEU A 91 3.01 9.63 -2.57
C LEU A 91 3.15 8.12 -2.84
N GLU A 92 3.53 7.36 -1.82
CA GLU A 92 3.69 5.91 -1.93
C GLU A 92 2.36 5.22 -2.28
N HIS A 93 1.26 5.67 -1.67
CA HIS A 93 -0.08 5.18 -1.92
C HIS A 93 -0.54 5.50 -3.35
N PHE A 94 -0.28 6.72 -3.85
CA PHE A 94 -0.59 7.09 -5.24
C PHE A 94 0.10 6.14 -6.22
N VAL A 95 1.41 5.92 -6.06
CA VAL A 95 2.18 5.01 -6.93
C VAL A 95 1.73 3.57 -6.74
N SER A 96 1.42 3.14 -5.52
CA SER A 96 0.94 1.78 -5.27
C SER A 96 -0.43 1.52 -5.89
N TYR A 97 -1.31 2.52 -5.93
CA TYR A 97 -2.67 2.39 -6.46
C TYR A 97 -2.68 2.47 -7.99
N HIS A 98 -1.94 3.43 -8.57
CA HIS A 98 -1.94 3.68 -10.01
C HIS A 98 -0.82 2.96 -10.77
N GLY A 99 0.24 2.51 -10.10
CA GLY A 99 1.46 2.00 -10.73
C GLY A 99 1.30 0.77 -11.61
N SER A 100 0.22 0.00 -11.44
CA SER A 100 -0.11 -1.12 -12.33
C SER A 100 -0.75 -0.69 -13.65
N ASP A 101 -1.36 0.49 -13.70
CA ASP A 101 -1.92 1.06 -14.94
C ASP A 101 -0.82 1.81 -15.69
N VAL A 102 -0.14 1.08 -16.57
CA VAL A 102 0.98 1.60 -17.37
C VAL A 102 0.56 2.76 -18.26
N ASN A 103 -0.67 2.75 -18.79
CA ASN A 103 -1.13 3.82 -19.67
C ASN A 103 -1.37 5.10 -18.89
N PHE A 104 -2.05 4.99 -17.74
CA PHE A 104 -2.22 6.13 -16.84
C PHE A 104 -0.87 6.69 -16.40
N MET A 105 0.06 5.83 -15.96
CA MET A 105 1.39 6.28 -15.53
C MET A 105 2.21 6.89 -16.66
N ALA A 106 2.08 6.41 -17.90
CA ALA A 106 2.72 7.02 -19.05
C ALA A 106 2.24 8.47 -19.25
N GLU A 107 0.94 8.72 -19.15
CA GLU A 107 0.41 10.09 -19.22
C GLU A 107 0.90 10.98 -18.07
N ILE A 108 1.01 10.43 -16.85
CA ILE A 108 1.60 11.15 -15.71
C ILE A 108 3.05 11.56 -16.02
N TRP A 109 3.85 10.65 -16.58
CA TRP A 109 5.24 10.96 -16.92
C TRP A 109 5.38 11.97 -18.06
N ASP A 110 4.49 11.94 -19.04
CA ASP A 110 4.43 12.98 -20.08
C ASP A 110 4.14 14.37 -19.47
N GLU A 111 3.19 14.46 -18.53
CA GLU A 111 2.87 15.72 -17.85
C GLU A 111 4.01 16.20 -16.93
N VAL A 112 4.67 15.28 -16.22
CA VAL A 112 5.87 15.59 -15.43
C VAL A 112 6.97 16.15 -16.32
N GLN A 113 7.24 15.51 -17.47
CA GLN A 113 8.27 15.96 -18.40
C GLN A 113 7.98 17.37 -18.92
N VAL A 114 6.74 17.66 -19.32
CA VAL A 114 6.32 19.00 -19.75
C VAL A 114 6.55 20.02 -18.63
N GLY A 115 6.21 19.69 -17.38
CA GLY A 115 6.42 20.60 -16.25
C GLY A 115 7.89 20.86 -15.93
N ILE A 116 8.75 19.84 -16.01
CA ILE A 116 10.20 20.00 -15.87
C ILE A 116 10.76 20.89 -16.98
N ASP A 117 10.36 20.64 -18.23
CA ASP A 117 10.82 21.44 -19.37
C ASP A 117 10.39 22.91 -19.24
N GLN A 118 9.19 23.17 -18.73
CA GLN A 118 8.73 24.54 -18.43
C GLN A 118 9.60 25.23 -17.39
N ILE A 119 9.88 24.57 -16.26
CA ILE A 119 10.74 25.13 -15.21
C ILE A 119 12.14 25.43 -15.75
N LEU A 120 12.72 24.51 -16.53
CA LEU A 120 14.04 24.71 -17.12
C LEU A 120 14.06 25.89 -18.09
N ASN A 121 13.03 26.02 -18.93
CA ASN A 121 12.91 27.13 -19.86
C ASN A 121 12.73 28.48 -19.14
N ASP A 122 11.94 28.52 -18.07
CA ASP A 122 11.72 29.72 -17.27
C ASP A 122 12.99 30.17 -16.54
N GLN A 123 13.81 29.23 -16.07
CA GLN A 123 15.10 29.54 -15.45
C GLN A 123 16.15 30.06 -16.45
N ILE A 124 16.05 29.71 -17.73
CA ILE A 124 16.93 30.21 -18.78
C ILE A 124 16.56 31.66 -19.18
N PHE A 125 15.30 32.07 -18.99
CA PHE A 125 14.79 33.38 -19.42
C PHE A 125 14.74 34.44 -18.32
N VAL A 126 15.67 34.42 -17.36
CA VAL A 126 15.88 35.55 -16.45
C VAL A 126 16.79 36.56 -17.16
N PRO A 127 16.27 37.70 -17.71
CA PRO A 127 17.14 38.74 -18.23
C PRO A 127 17.98 39.30 -17.06
N GLN A 128 19.30 39.17 -17.17
CA GLN A 128 20.27 39.86 -16.34
C GLN A 128 20.19 41.37 -16.56
#